data_AF-A0A1E3RWX2-F1
#
_entry.id   AF-A0A1E3RWX2-F1
#
_cell.length_a   1.000
_cell.length_b   1.000
_cell.length_c   1.000
_cell.angle_alpha   90.00
_cell.angle_beta   90.00
_cell.angle_gamma   90.00
#
_symmetry.space_group_name_H-M   'P 1'
#
loop_
_entity.id
_entity.type
_entity.pdbx_description
1 polymer ?
#
loop_
_entity_poly.entity_id
_entity_poly.type
_entity_poly.pdbx_seq_one_letter_code
_entity_poly.pdbx_strand_id
1 'polypeptide(L)'
;MVRVLAVRVDRRWWIAIVIVVIVIGALVYSMFNRPPQECDAVRELLEYNQSQAALIESKSAEGDGLPTLAEETAYRAWADGLAERAQKVSRSAPDLEWTSSQLASLANEFVGKMSKVRAEAESRAPGAPAPPTYFEMAAINAQISQKLAHLSEVCGG
;
A
#
# COMPACT_ATOMS: atom_id res chain seq x y z
N MET A 1 42.32 -11.17 49.85
CA MET A 1 41.20 -10.21 49.92
C MET A 1 40.88 -9.75 48.51
N VAL A 2 39.77 -10.21 47.92
CA VAL A 2 39.33 -9.76 46.59
C VAL A 2 38.47 -8.51 46.80
N ARG A 3 38.98 -7.33 46.41
CA ARG A 3 38.18 -6.12 46.35
C ARG A 3 37.31 -6.19 45.10
N VAL A 4 36.02 -6.46 45.27
CA VAL A 4 35.03 -6.16 44.23
C VAL A 4 34.91 -4.65 44.18
N LEU A 5 35.49 -4.03 43.15
CA LEU A 5 35.26 -2.62 42.85
C LEU A 5 33.80 -2.49 42.41
N ALA A 6 32.95 -1.97 43.30
CA ALA A 6 31.62 -1.53 42.93
C ALA A 6 31.76 -0.37 41.95
N VAL A 7 31.62 -0.67 40.65
CA VAL A 7 31.52 0.35 39.61
C VAL A 7 30.25 1.13 39.89
N ARG A 8 30.36 2.36 40.43
CA ARG A 8 29.24 3.29 40.45
C ARG A 8 29.02 3.76 39.03
N VAL A 9 28.15 3.06 38.30
CA VAL A 9 27.71 3.48 36.98
C VAL A 9 26.88 4.75 37.18
N ASP A 10 27.38 5.89 36.73
CA ASP A 10 26.63 7.15 36.75
C ASP A 10 25.27 6.98 36.05
N ARG A 11 24.23 7.69 36.51
CA ARG A 11 22.86 7.56 35.96
C ARG A 11 22.81 7.73 34.43
N ARG A 12 23.69 8.57 33.87
CA ARG A 12 23.85 8.77 32.42
C ARG A 12 24.40 7.53 31.70
N TRP A 13 25.40 6.86 32.29
CA TRP A 13 25.95 5.62 31.76
C TRP A 13 24.97 4.45 31.89
N TRP A 14 24.19 4.43 32.98
CA TRP A 14 23.16 3.41 33.18
C TRP A 14 22.04 3.52 32.14
N ILE A 15 21.59 4.75 31.83
CA ILE A 15 20.63 5.01 30.76
C ILE A 15 21.19 4.57 29.40
N ALA A 16 22.46 4.89 29.10
CA ALA A 16 23.09 4.47 27.85
C ALA A 16 23.12 2.94 27.71
N ILE A 17 23.44 2.21 28.78
CA ILE A 17 23.43 0.74 28.79
C ILE A 17 22.03 0.19 28.54
N VAL A 18 21.00 0.73 29.21
CA VAL A 18 19.61 0.30 29.00
C VAL A 18 19.16 0.53 27.56
N ILE A 19 19.48 1.68 26.98
CA ILE A 19 19.17 1.97 25.56
C ILE A 19 19.87 0.96 24.66
N VAL A 20 21.15 0.67 24.88
CA VAL A 20 21.90 -0.32 24.09
C VAL A 20 21.27 -1.70 24.21
N VAL A 21 20.88 -2.14 25.41
CA VAL A 21 20.20 -3.43 25.61
C VAL A 21 18.85 -3.48 24.89
N ILE A 22 18.07 -2.39 24.93
CA ILE A 22 16.79 -2.31 24.19
C ILE A 22 17.04 -2.39 22.68
N VAL A 23 18.02 -1.66 22.14
CA VAL A 23 18.37 -1.68 20.71
C VAL A 23 18.83 -3.08 20.28
N ILE A 24 19.70 -3.73 21.07
CA ILE A 24 20.15 -5.10 20.79
C ILE A 24 18.97 -6.08 20.87
N GLY A 25 18.12 -5.96 21.88
CA GLY A 25 16.91 -6.77 22.02
C GLY A 25 15.97 -6.63 20.82
N ALA A 26 15.76 -5.41 20.34
CA ALA A 26 14.97 -5.12 19.14
C ALA A 26 15.61 -5.71 17.87
N LEU A 27 16.94 -5.63 17.72
CA LEU A 27 17.66 -6.22 16.60
C LEU A 27 17.56 -7.74 16.58
N VAL A 28 17.75 -8.39 17.72
CA VAL A 28 17.62 -9.86 17.86
C VAL A 28 16.18 -10.29 17.57
N TYR A 29 15.20 -9.61 18.15
CA TYR A 29 13.78 -9.86 17.87
C TYR A 29 13.47 -9.71 16.37
N SER A 30 13.98 -8.65 15.72
CA SER A 30 13.82 -8.43 14.29
C SER A 30 14.46 -9.52 13.43
N MET A 31 15.60 -10.08 13.85
CA MET A 31 16.29 -11.15 13.12
C MET A 31 15.51 -12.47 13.17
N PHE A 32 14.88 -12.79 14.31
CA PHE A 32 14.12 -14.02 14.49
C PHE A 32 12.67 -13.95 14.00
N ASN A 33 12.07 -12.75 14.00
CA ASN A 33 10.73 -12.51 13.45
C ASN A 33 10.79 -11.84 12.07
N ARG A 34 11.81 -12.15 11.27
CA ARG A 34 11.78 -11.71 9.87
C ARG A 34 10.61 -12.42 9.19
N PRO A 35 9.73 -11.66 8.53
CA PRO A 35 8.71 -12.25 7.69
C PRO A 35 9.38 -13.05 6.58
N PRO A 36 8.66 -14.01 5.98
CA PRO A 36 9.22 -14.80 4.89
C PRO A 36 9.67 -13.86 3.75
N GLN A 37 10.84 -14.13 3.17
CA GLN A 37 11.46 -13.26 2.15
C GLN A 37 10.54 -13.01 0.94
N GLU A 38 9.61 -13.92 0.67
CA GLU A 38 8.57 -13.74 -0.35
C GLU A 38 7.61 -12.57 -0.11
N CYS A 39 7.51 -12.05 1.13
CA CYS A 39 6.63 -10.94 1.47
C CYS A 39 7.25 -9.55 1.29
N ASP A 40 8.57 -9.43 1.08
CA ASP A 40 9.24 -8.13 0.98
C ASP A 40 8.68 -7.29 -0.19
N ALA A 41 8.55 -7.90 -1.36
CA ALA A 41 7.96 -7.24 -2.53
C ALA A 41 6.46 -6.93 -2.36
N VAL A 42 5.72 -7.80 -1.64
CA VAL A 42 4.30 -7.56 -1.33
C VAL A 42 4.14 -6.37 -0.39
N ARG A 43 5.04 -6.19 0.58
CA ARG A 43 5.04 -5.01 1.45
C ARG A 43 5.34 -3.73 0.70
N GLU A 44 6.34 -3.74 -0.18
CA GLU A 44 6.62 -2.57 -1.04
C GLU A 44 5.37 -2.19 -1.85
N LEU A 45 4.62 -3.17 -2.36
CA LEU A 45 3.36 -2.97 -3.05
C LEU A 45 2.29 -2.36 -2.12
N LEU A 46 2.09 -2.92 -0.93
CA LEU A 46 1.10 -2.45 0.04
C LEU A 46 1.41 -1.05 0.57
N GLU A 47 2.66 -0.77 0.90
CA GLU A 47 3.15 0.55 1.34
C GLU A 47 2.95 1.60 0.24
N TYR A 48 3.27 1.25 -1.00
CA TYR A 48 3.02 2.13 -2.14
C TYR A 48 1.52 2.44 -2.27
N ASN A 49 0.66 1.42 -2.23
CA ASN A 49 -0.78 1.61 -2.29
C ASN A 49 -1.28 2.54 -1.17
N GLN A 50 -0.83 2.33 0.06
CA GLN A 50 -1.21 3.15 1.21
C GLN A 50 -0.76 4.61 1.05
N SER A 51 0.47 4.83 0.55
CA SER A 51 1.00 6.17 0.29
C SER A 51 0.22 6.91 -0.79
N GLN A 52 -0.23 6.20 -1.84
CA GLN A 52 -1.01 6.78 -2.92
C GLN A 52 -2.46 7.03 -2.53
N ALA A 53 -3.07 6.15 -1.72
CA ALA A 53 -4.42 6.36 -1.20
C ALA A 53 -4.53 7.68 -0.42
N ALA A 54 -3.56 7.95 0.47
CA ALA A 54 -3.49 9.22 1.19
C ALA A 54 -3.31 10.43 0.25
N LEU A 55 -2.52 10.28 -0.82
CA LEU A 55 -2.31 11.33 -1.81
C LEU A 55 -3.57 11.61 -2.64
N ILE A 56 -4.29 10.57 -3.04
CA ILE A 56 -5.53 10.68 -3.81
C ILE A 56 -6.65 11.26 -2.95
N GLU A 57 -6.79 10.83 -1.70
CA GLU A 57 -7.74 11.40 -0.73
C GLU A 57 -7.46 12.89 -0.50
N SER A 58 -6.19 13.29 -0.42
CA SER A 58 -5.83 14.71 -0.28
C SER A 58 -6.08 15.57 -1.53
N LYS A 59 -6.31 14.94 -2.69
CA LYS A 59 -6.44 15.59 -4.00
C LYS A 59 -7.82 15.44 -4.64
N SER A 60 -8.71 14.64 -4.05
CA SER A 60 -10.08 14.51 -4.52
C SER A 60 -10.78 15.84 -4.23
N ALA A 61 -11.19 16.53 -5.28
CA ALA A 61 -11.91 17.78 -5.14
C ALA A 61 -13.36 17.50 -4.70
N GLU A 62 -13.93 18.35 -3.84
CA GLU A 62 -15.38 18.45 -3.69
C GLU A 62 -15.98 18.82 -5.06
N GLY A 63 -16.58 17.87 -5.76
CA GLY A 63 -17.16 18.04 -7.09
C GLY A 63 -18.33 17.07 -7.34
N ASP A 64 -18.93 17.13 -8.53
CA ASP A 64 -20.16 16.40 -8.94
C ASP A 64 -20.04 14.84 -8.95
N GLY A 65 -18.97 14.29 -8.35
CA GLY A 65 -18.71 12.85 -8.26
C GLY A 65 -18.13 12.22 -9.53
N LEU A 66 -17.85 13.02 -10.57
CA LEU A 66 -17.30 12.56 -11.84
C LEU A 66 -15.77 12.72 -11.91
N PRO A 67 -15.02 11.75 -12.47
CA PRO A 67 -13.58 11.85 -12.63
C PRO A 67 -13.12 13.01 -13.53
N THR A 68 -12.19 13.81 -13.05
CA THR A 68 -11.49 14.84 -13.83
C THR A 68 -10.27 14.27 -14.56
N LEU A 69 -9.71 15.03 -15.52
CA LEU A 69 -8.46 14.65 -16.21
C LEU A 69 -7.25 14.62 -15.26
N ALA A 70 -7.22 15.53 -14.29
CA ALA A 70 -6.15 15.56 -13.29
C ALA A 70 -6.20 14.33 -12.38
N GLU A 71 -7.39 13.93 -11.94
CA GLU A 71 -7.60 12.70 -11.16
C GLU A 71 -7.24 11.46 -11.97
N GLU A 72 -7.72 11.32 -13.21
CA GLU A 72 -7.33 10.19 -14.06
C GLU A 72 -5.81 10.08 -14.20
N THR A 73 -5.12 11.21 -14.37
CA THR A 73 -3.65 11.20 -14.47
C THR A 73 -2.99 10.69 -13.19
N ALA A 74 -3.49 11.10 -12.02
CA ALA A 74 -2.99 10.62 -10.73
C ALA A 74 -3.27 9.12 -10.53
N TYR A 75 -4.48 8.67 -10.86
CA TYR A 75 -4.85 7.25 -10.77
C TYR A 75 -4.09 6.37 -11.77
N ARG A 76 -3.75 6.89 -12.97
CA ARG A 76 -2.89 6.19 -13.92
C ARG A 76 -1.50 5.96 -13.33
N ALA A 77 -0.88 6.98 -12.74
CA ALA A 77 0.42 6.83 -12.08
C ALA A 77 0.37 5.81 -10.93
N TRP A 78 -0.72 5.78 -10.16
CA TRP A 78 -0.96 4.75 -9.15
C TRP A 78 -1.06 3.34 -9.74
N ALA A 79 -1.85 3.15 -10.79
CA ALA A 79 -2.00 1.84 -11.44
C ALA A 79 -0.68 1.34 -12.06
N ASP A 80 0.09 2.23 -12.70
CA ASP A 80 1.41 1.91 -13.25
C ASP A 80 2.39 1.52 -12.15
N GLY A 81 2.40 2.24 -11.02
CA GLY A 81 3.26 1.94 -9.88
C GLY A 81 2.89 0.63 -9.16
N LEU A 82 1.60 0.26 -9.15
CA LEU A 82 1.15 -1.06 -8.71
C LEU A 82 1.61 -2.16 -9.66
N ALA A 83 1.52 -1.94 -10.98
CA ALA A 83 1.97 -2.91 -11.97
C ALA A 83 3.49 -3.16 -11.89
N GLU A 84 4.28 -2.11 -11.72
CA GLU A 84 5.73 -2.22 -11.53
C GLU A 84 6.07 -3.09 -10.30
N ARG A 85 5.37 -2.89 -9.18
CA ARG A 85 5.62 -3.63 -7.93
C ARG A 85 5.09 -5.05 -7.97
N ALA A 86 3.94 -5.27 -8.62
CA ALA A 86 3.40 -6.62 -8.80
C ALA A 86 4.39 -7.52 -9.55
N GLN A 87 5.16 -6.98 -10.51
CA GLN A 87 6.20 -7.72 -11.23
C GLN A 87 7.41 -8.11 -10.36
N LYS A 88 7.62 -7.43 -9.22
CA LYS A 88 8.72 -7.74 -8.28
C LYS A 88 8.37 -8.89 -7.34
N VAL A 89 7.09 -9.30 -7.27
CA VAL A 89 6.65 -10.40 -6.40
C VAL A 89 7.18 -11.73 -6.93
N SER A 90 7.76 -12.53 -6.04
CA SER A 90 8.55 -13.72 -6.39
C SER A 90 7.69 -14.91 -6.86
N ARG A 91 8.19 -15.64 -7.88
CA ARG A 91 7.65 -16.94 -8.32
C ARG A 91 7.69 -18.04 -7.25
N SER A 92 8.53 -17.89 -6.22
CA SER A 92 8.58 -18.85 -5.11
C SER A 92 7.30 -18.85 -4.27
N ALA A 93 6.46 -17.81 -4.41
CA ALA A 93 5.12 -17.73 -3.83
C ALA A 93 4.07 -17.45 -4.94
N PRO A 94 3.67 -18.49 -5.71
CA PRO A 94 2.80 -18.34 -6.89
C PRO A 94 1.46 -17.64 -6.59
N ASP A 95 0.88 -17.90 -5.42
CA ASP A 95 -0.40 -17.29 -5.02
C ASP A 95 -0.26 -15.78 -4.77
N LEU A 96 0.88 -15.34 -4.22
CA LEU A 96 1.20 -13.93 -4.01
C LEU A 96 1.45 -13.22 -5.34
N GLU A 97 2.18 -13.85 -6.26
CA GLU A 97 2.43 -13.36 -7.61
C GLU A 97 1.10 -13.19 -8.38
N TRP A 98 0.25 -14.22 -8.36
CA TRP A 98 -1.05 -14.22 -9.05
C TRP A 98 -2.00 -13.16 -8.48
N THR A 99 -2.08 -13.05 -7.14
CA THR A 99 -2.92 -12.05 -6.48
C THR A 99 -2.44 -10.64 -6.78
N SER A 100 -1.13 -10.39 -6.73
CA SER A 100 -0.54 -9.08 -7.02
C SER A 100 -0.73 -8.67 -8.48
N SER A 101 -0.61 -9.63 -9.40
CA SER A 101 -0.86 -9.40 -10.83
C SER A 101 -2.31 -9.03 -11.12
N GLN A 102 -3.28 -9.69 -10.48
CA GLN A 102 -4.69 -9.31 -10.59
C GLN A 102 -4.98 -7.94 -10.01
N LEU A 103 -4.38 -7.62 -8.86
CA LEU A 103 -4.52 -6.29 -8.26
C LEU A 103 -4.07 -5.21 -9.25
N ALA A 104 -2.90 -5.37 -9.88
CA ALA A 104 -2.42 -4.46 -10.92
C ALA A 104 -3.35 -4.40 -12.14
N SER A 105 -3.88 -5.54 -12.59
CA SER A 105 -4.84 -5.59 -13.70
C SER A 105 -6.14 -4.83 -13.38
N LEU A 106 -6.71 -5.06 -12.21
CA LEU A 106 -7.93 -4.38 -11.74
C LEU A 106 -7.71 -2.86 -11.57
N ALA A 107 -6.54 -2.44 -11.07
CA ALA A 107 -6.19 -1.03 -10.99
C ALA A 107 -6.15 -0.37 -12.38
N ASN A 108 -5.54 -1.03 -13.36
CA ASN A 108 -5.54 -0.56 -14.75
C ASN A 108 -6.96 -0.50 -15.35
N GLU A 109 -7.80 -1.50 -15.08
CA GLU A 109 -9.19 -1.51 -15.52
C GLU A 109 -9.99 -0.36 -14.90
N PHE A 110 -9.79 -0.08 -13.61
CA PHE A 110 -10.40 1.05 -12.91
C PHE A 110 -10.07 2.38 -13.60
N VAL A 111 -8.79 2.63 -13.90
CA VAL A 111 -8.33 3.83 -14.63
C VAL A 111 -8.93 3.89 -16.03
N GLY A 112 -8.98 2.76 -16.74
CA GLY A 112 -9.60 2.67 -18.06
C GLY A 112 -11.08 3.09 -18.02
N LYS A 113 -11.81 2.69 -16.99
CA LYS A 113 -13.20 3.12 -16.79
C LYS A 113 -13.35 4.58 -16.38
N MET A 114 -12.40 5.19 -15.66
CA MET A 114 -12.42 6.64 -15.38
C MET A 114 -12.50 7.46 -16.68
N SER A 115 -11.66 7.11 -17.66
CA SER A 115 -11.65 7.77 -18.97
C SER A 115 -13.01 7.62 -19.69
N LYS A 116 -13.59 6.41 -19.63
CA LYS A 116 -14.91 6.12 -20.20
C LYS A 116 -16.02 6.91 -19.51
N VAL A 117 -16.02 7.00 -18.17
CA VAL A 117 -17.00 7.80 -17.42
C VAL A 117 -16.92 9.28 -17.79
N ARG A 118 -15.70 9.83 -17.93
CA ARG A 118 -15.54 11.23 -18.37
C ARG A 118 -16.11 11.46 -19.77
N ALA A 119 -15.77 10.58 -20.73
CA ALA A 119 -16.30 10.67 -22.09
C ALA A 119 -17.85 10.54 -22.11
N GLU A 120 -18.41 9.66 -21.29
CA GLU A 120 -19.86 9.52 -21.14
C GLU A 120 -20.50 10.76 -20.51
N ALA A 121 -19.84 11.40 -19.54
CA ALA A 121 -20.31 12.61 -18.90
C ALA A 121 -20.32 13.83 -19.84
N GLU A 122 -19.33 13.98 -20.71
CA GLU A 122 -19.26 15.07 -21.72
C GLU A 122 -20.46 15.06 -22.68
N SER A 123 -21.04 13.89 -22.94
CA SER A 123 -22.21 13.74 -23.81
C SER A 123 -23.56 13.93 -23.12
N ARG A 124 -23.57 14.16 -21.80
CA ARG A 124 -24.78 14.25 -20.97
C ARG A 124 -25.10 15.69 -20.58
N ALA A 125 -26.38 15.95 -20.31
CA ALA A 125 -26.81 17.24 -19.79
C ALA A 125 -26.26 17.50 -18.38
N PRO A 126 -25.95 18.76 -18.01
CA PRO A 126 -25.56 19.11 -16.64
C PRO A 126 -26.59 18.61 -15.62
N GLY A 127 -26.13 17.95 -14.55
CA GLY A 127 -26.99 17.37 -13.50
C GLY A 127 -27.67 16.04 -13.86
N ALA A 128 -27.39 15.45 -15.03
CA ALA A 128 -27.85 14.11 -15.33
C ALA A 128 -27.24 13.07 -14.37
N PRO A 129 -27.95 11.96 -14.07
CA PRO A 129 -27.40 10.89 -13.23
C PRO A 129 -26.07 10.35 -13.76
N ALA A 130 -25.24 9.88 -12.83
CA ALA A 130 -23.95 9.28 -13.13
C ALA A 130 -24.09 8.17 -14.20
N PRO A 131 -23.15 8.07 -15.16
CA PRO A 131 -23.18 7.03 -16.17
C PRO A 131 -23.14 5.61 -15.57
N PRO A 132 -23.73 4.59 -16.22
CA PRO A 132 -23.72 3.21 -15.70
C PRO A 132 -22.29 2.67 -15.44
N THR A 133 -21.33 3.09 -16.25
CA THR A 133 -19.90 2.75 -16.10
C THR A 133 -19.34 3.18 -14.73
N TYR A 134 -19.90 4.21 -14.09
CA TYR A 134 -19.51 4.62 -12.74
C TYR A 134 -19.79 3.53 -11.70
N PHE A 135 -20.90 2.79 -11.82
CA PHE A 135 -21.22 1.70 -10.91
C PHE A 135 -20.34 0.47 -11.13
N GLU A 136 -19.90 0.23 -12.37
CA GLU A 136 -18.92 -0.83 -12.66
C GLU A 136 -17.58 -0.56 -11.97
N MET A 137 -17.16 0.70 -11.88
CA MET A 137 -15.95 1.08 -11.16
C MET A 137 -16.04 0.77 -9.66
N ALA A 138 -17.21 0.95 -9.03
CA ALA A 138 -17.40 0.59 -7.62
C ALA A 138 -17.19 -0.91 -7.37
N ALA A 139 -17.66 -1.76 -8.29
CA ALA A 139 -17.43 -3.20 -8.21
C ALA A 139 -15.94 -3.58 -8.38
N ILE A 140 -15.21 -2.88 -9.26
CA ILE A 140 -13.75 -3.07 -9.38
C ILE A 140 -13.04 -2.62 -8.12
N ASN A 141 -13.40 -1.47 -7.56
CA ASN A 141 -12.81 -0.97 -6.31
C ASN A 141 -13.01 -1.96 -5.14
N ALA A 142 -14.16 -2.60 -5.07
CA ALA A 142 -14.41 -3.66 -4.09
C ALA A 142 -13.46 -4.86 -4.29
N GLN A 143 -13.22 -5.28 -5.53
CA GLN A 143 -12.27 -6.35 -5.84
C GLN A 143 -10.82 -5.95 -5.51
N ILE A 144 -10.41 -4.73 -5.85
CA ILE A 144 -9.09 -4.17 -5.49
C ILE A 144 -8.90 -4.23 -3.97
N SER A 145 -9.89 -3.76 -3.21
CA SER A 145 -9.87 -3.78 -1.75
C SER A 145 -9.73 -5.21 -1.19
N GLN A 146 -10.44 -6.18 -1.78
CA GLN A 146 -10.31 -7.59 -1.38
C GLN A 146 -8.91 -8.15 -1.64
N LYS A 147 -8.30 -7.86 -2.80
CA LYS A 147 -6.93 -8.32 -3.10
C LYS A 147 -5.91 -7.70 -2.16
N LEU A 148 -6.03 -6.41 -1.87
CA LEU A 148 -5.16 -5.71 -0.89
C LEU A 148 -5.30 -6.31 0.51
N ALA A 149 -6.53 -6.58 0.95
CA ALA A 149 -6.80 -7.20 2.24
C ALA A 149 -6.16 -8.60 2.33
N HIS A 150 -6.31 -9.42 1.29
CA HIS A 150 -5.69 -10.74 1.23
C HIS A 150 -4.16 -10.68 1.30
N LEU A 151 -3.53 -9.80 0.50
CA LEU A 151 -2.08 -9.60 0.54
C LEU A 151 -1.61 -9.11 1.92
N SER A 152 -2.36 -8.21 2.54
CA SER A 152 -2.06 -7.71 3.89
C SER A 152 -2.24 -8.77 4.97
N GLU A 153 -3.24 -9.66 4.85
CA GLU A 153 -3.45 -10.76 5.79
C GLU A 153 -2.28 -11.74 5.75
N VAL A 154 -1.78 -12.05 4.55
CA VAL A 154 -0.68 -13.01 4.37
C VAL A 154 0.67 -12.38 4.74
N CYS A 155 0.90 -11.11 4.41
CA CYS A 155 2.23 -10.48 4.48
C CYS A 155 2.37 -9.27 5.40
N GLY A 156 1.32 -8.83 6.10
CA GLY A 156 1.30 -7.57 6.88
C GLY A 156 1.89 -7.62 8.30
N GLY A 157 2.55 -8.73 8.67
CA GLY A 157 3.16 -8.95 10.00
C GLY A 157 4.42 -8.14 10.31
#